data_AF-A0A1M2W6Z5-F1
#
_entry.id   AF-A0A1M2W6Z5-F1
#
_cell.length_a   1.000
_cell.length_b   1.000
_cell.length_c   1.000
_cell.angle_alpha   90.00
_cell.angle_beta   90.00
_cell.angle_gamma   90.00
#
_symmetry.space_group_name_H-M   'P 1'
#
loop_
_entity.id
_entity.type
_entity.pdbx_description
1 polymer ?
#
loop_
_entity_poly.entity_id
_entity_poly.type
_entity_poly.pdbx_seq_one_letter_code
_entity_poly.pdbx_strand_id
1 'polypeptide(L)' 'MSRRAAPAVSPFGVPQRRAIHDPNESAFSRFMREQVWSPENLPGNLSILTAVSVFFGGIAAIRSWGELMIPA' A
#
# COMPACT_ATOMS: atom_id res chain seq x y z
N MET A 1 -1.12 8.57 -47.62
CA MET A 1 -0.51 7.62 -46.66
C MET A 1 0.17 8.42 -45.54
N SER A 2 -0.46 8.54 -44.38
CA SER A 2 0.10 9.28 -43.24
C SER A 2 1.02 8.35 -42.44
N ARG A 3 2.34 8.61 -42.45
CA ARG A 3 3.31 7.84 -41.65
C ARG A 3 3.21 8.31 -40.20
N ARG A 4 2.59 7.53 -39.32
CA ARG A 4 2.74 7.70 -37.87
C ARG A 4 4.18 7.40 -37.49
N ALA A 5 4.92 8.40 -37.02
CA ALA A 5 6.21 8.20 -36.40
C ALA A 5 6.04 7.42 -35.08
N ALA A 6 6.88 6.41 -34.84
CA ALA A 6 6.90 5.68 -33.58
C ALA A 6 7.50 6.56 -32.47
N PRO A 7 7.00 6.47 -31.22
CA PRO A 7 7.51 7.28 -30.12
C PRO A 7 8.97 6.93 -29.83
N ALA A 8 9.82 7.95 -29.70
CA ALA A 8 11.25 7.79 -29.40
C ALA A 8 11.43 7.16 -28.01
N VAL A 9 11.92 5.92 -27.98
CA VAL A 9 12.32 5.23 -26.74
C VAL A 9 13.68 5.77 -26.34
N SER A 10 13.72 6.61 -25.30
CA SER A 10 14.98 7.16 -24.79
C SER A 10 15.71 6.07 -23.97
N PRO A 11 16.97 5.72 -24.27
CA PRO A 11 17.69 4.61 -23.64
C PRO A 11 18.05 4.84 -22.16
N PHE A 12 17.84 6.06 -21.65
CA PHE A 12 18.02 6.44 -20.25
C PHE A 12 16.70 6.75 -19.54
N GLY A 13 15.56 6.45 -20.16
CA GLY A 13 14.25 6.66 -19.55
C GLY A 13 14.00 5.63 -18.45
N VAL A 14 13.76 6.10 -17.22
CA VAL A 14 13.18 5.27 -16.15
C VAL A 14 11.92 4.61 -16.72
N PRO A 15 11.75 3.28 -16.62
CA PRO A 15 10.54 2.64 -17.10
C PRO A 15 9.35 3.25 -16.37
N GLN A 16 8.61 4.11 -17.08
CA GLN A 16 7.30 4.58 -16.64
C GLN A 16 6.42 3.34 -16.55
N ARG A 17 6.30 2.79 -15.35
CA ARG A 17 5.38 1.69 -15.05
C ARG A 17 4.00 2.22 -15.39
N ARG A 18 3.53 1.87 -16.60
CA ARG A 18 2.23 2.28 -17.10
C ARG A 18 1.21 1.73 -16.11
N ALA A 19 0.69 2.59 -15.24
CA ALA A 19 -0.39 2.23 -14.35
C ALA A 19 -1.54 1.80 -15.26
N ILE A 20 -1.84 0.50 -15.26
CA ILE A 20 -2.95 -0.04 -16.03
C ILE A 20 -4.20 0.47 -15.33
N HIS A 21 -4.71 1.60 -15.82
CA HIS A 21 -5.92 2.22 -15.33
C HIS A 21 -7.08 1.43 -15.93
N ASP A 22 -7.58 0.42 -15.21
CA ASP A 22 -8.75 -0.34 -15.64
C ASP A 22 -9.99 0.56 -15.49
N PRO A 23 -10.72 0.88 -16.58
CA PRO A 23 -11.91 1.71 -16.50
C PRO A 23 -13.07 1.06 -15.73
N ASN A 24 -13.00 -0.23 -15.37
CA ASN A 24 -13.95 -0.91 -14.48
C ASN A 24 -13.52 -0.90 -13.00
N GLU A 25 -12.50 -0.13 -12.61
CA GLU A 25 -12.13 -0.03 -11.21
C GLU A 25 -13.23 0.62 -10.37
N SER A 26 -13.63 -0.08 -9.31
CA SER A 26 -14.44 0.49 -8.24
C SER A 26 -13.72 1.68 -7.58
N ALA A 27 -14.48 2.67 -7.08
CA ALA A 27 -13.90 3.81 -6.35
C ALA A 27 -13.02 3.36 -5.16
N PHE A 28 -13.32 2.20 -4.59
CA PHE A 28 -12.54 1.57 -3.52
C PHE A 28 -11.17 1.06 -4.00
N SER A 29 -11.11 0.36 -5.14
CA SER A 29 -9.82 -0.12 -5.69
C SER A 29 -8.93 1.05 -6.11
N ARG A 30 -9.51 2.10 -6.69
CA ARG A 30 -8.78 3.34 -7.00
C ARG A 30 -8.24 4.01 -5.73
N PHE A 31 -9.05 4.12 -4.68
CA PHE A 31 -8.63 4.66 -3.39
C PHE A 31 -7.48 3.85 -2.78
N MET A 32 -7.57 2.52 -2.79
CA MET A 32 -6.49 1.67 -2.27
C MET A 32 -5.19 1.87 -3.05
N ARG A 33 -5.26 2.01 -4.39
CA ARG A 33 -4.08 2.30 -5.21
C ARG A 33 -3.48 3.69 -4.92
N GLU A 34 -4.30 4.72 -4.82
CA GLU A 34 -3.84 6.11 -4.65
C GLU A 34 -3.45 6.46 -3.22
N GLN A 35 -4.13 5.90 -2.22
CA GLN A 35 -3.94 6.28 -0.84
C GLN A 35 -3.17 5.23 -0.05
N VAL A 36 -3.40 3.94 -0.29
CA VAL A 36 -2.77 2.85 0.49
C VAL A 36 -1.43 2.42 -0.12
N TRP A 37 -1.37 2.26 -1.44
CA TRP A 37 -0.18 1.74 -2.14
C TRP A 37 0.61 2.77 -2.94
N SER A 38 0.26 4.06 -2.88
CA SER A 38 1.07 5.09 -3.54
C SER A 38 2.42 5.25 -2.83
N PRO A 39 3.51 5.35 -3.59
CA PRO A 39 4.86 5.39 -3.02
C PRO A 39 5.09 6.60 -2.09
N GLU A 40 4.39 7.72 -2.32
CA GLU A 40 4.43 8.90 -1.45
C GLU A 40 3.78 8.68 -0.07
N ASN A 41 2.73 7.85 0.01
CA ASN A 41 1.99 7.62 1.26
C ASN A 41 2.42 6.34 1.99
N LEU A 42 3.21 5.48 1.33
CA LEU A 42 3.70 4.22 1.92
C LEU A 42 4.38 4.40 3.29
N PRO A 43 5.29 5.37 3.51
CA PRO A 43 5.92 5.54 4.82
C PRO A 43 4.90 5.89 5.92
N GLY A 44 3.93 6.76 5.62
CA GLY A 44 2.87 7.16 6.55
C GLY A 44 1.92 6.00 6.86
N ASN A 45 1.47 5.27 5.84
CA ASN A 45 0.60 4.10 6.00
C ASN A 45 1.29 2.98 6.77
N LEU A 46 2.59 2.77 6.54
CA LEU A 46 3.36 1.79 7.29
C LEU A 46 3.44 2.19 8.76
N SER A 47 3.67 3.47 9.07
CA SER A 47 3.65 3.97 10.45
C SER A 47 2.29 3.74 11.12
N ILE A 48 1.18 4.02 10.43
CA ILE A 48 -0.18 3.78 10.92
C ILE A 48 -0.39 2.27 11.17
N LEU A 49 -0.02 1.43 10.21
CA LEU A 49 -0.11 -0.03 10.34
C LEU A 49 0.69 -0.53 11.54
N THR A 50 1.92 -0.06 11.71
CA THR A 50 2.77 -0.38 12.85
C THR A 50 2.13 0.08 14.15
N ALA A 51 1.62 1.31 14.23
CA ALA A 51 0.99 1.84 15.44
C ALA A 51 -0.24 1.02 15.84
N VAL A 52 -1.12 0.72 14.89
CA VAL A 52 -2.30 -0.13 15.10
C VAL A 52 -1.88 -1.52 15.57
N SER A 53 -0.88 -2.13 14.92
CA SER A 53 -0.40 -3.47 15.27
C SER A 53 0.21 -3.52 16.66
N VAL A 54 1.03 -2.54 17.03
CA VAL A 54 1.64 -2.44 18.36
C VAL A 54 0.58 -2.22 19.44
N PHE A 55 -0.42 -1.38 19.18
CA PHE A 55 -1.50 -1.12 20.12
C PHE A 55 -2.31 -2.40 20.44
N PHE A 56 -2.85 -3.06 19.41
CA PHE A 56 -3.62 -4.29 19.62
C PHE A 56 -2.76 -5.47 20.09
N GLY A 57 -1.53 -5.58 19.59
CA GLY A 57 -0.57 -6.57 20.03
C GLY A 57 -0.21 -6.42 21.50
N GLY A 58 -0.03 -5.18 21.99
CA GLY A 58 0.22 -4.89 23.40
C GLY A 58 -0.96 -5.27 24.30
N ILE A 59 -2.19 -4.97 23.87
CA ILE A 59 -3.41 -5.38 24.60
C ILE A 59 -3.47 -6.90 24.70
N ALA A 60 -3.28 -7.61 23.58
CA ALA A 60 -3.28 -9.07 23.56
C ALA A 60 -2.18 -9.63 24.47
N ALA A 61 -0.96 -9.10 24.39
CA ALA A 61 0.16 -9.53 25.21
C ALA A 61 -0.11 -9.37 26.71
N ILE A 62 -0.59 -8.20 27.14
CA ILE A 62 -0.91 -7.93 28.55
C ILE A 62 -2.05 -8.84 29.02
N ARG A 63 -3.08 -9.04 28.18
CA ARG A 63 -4.20 -9.91 28.51
C ARG A 63 -3.75 -11.37 28.67
N SER A 64 -2.99 -11.89 27.71
CA SER A 64 -2.45 -13.26 27.78
C SER A 64 -1.52 -13.44 28.98
N TRP A 65 -0.71 -12.43 29.30
CA TRP A 65 0.14 -12.45 30.49
C TRP A 65 -0.68 -12.45 31.79
N GLY A 66 -1.75 -11.65 31.86
CA GLY A 66 -2.67 -11.62 33.00
C GLY A 66 -3.34 -12.97 33.25
N GLU A 67 -3.84 -13.63 32.20
CA GLU A 67 -4.41 -14.98 32.30
C GLU A 67 -3.37 -16.01 32.78
N LEU A 68 -2.11 -15.89 32.32
CA LEU A 68 -1.03 -16.79 32.76
C LEU A 68 -0.67 -16.59 34.25
N MET A 69 -0.86 -15.38 34.78
CA MET A 69 -0.55 -15.03 36.18
C MET A 69 -1.67 -15.38 37.17
N ILE A 70 -2.86 -15.72 36.69
CA ILE A 70 -3.96 -16.19 37.53
C ILE A 70 -3.98 -17.72 37.41
N PRO A 71 -3.51 -18.47 38.44
CA PRO A 71 -3.72 -19.91 38.47
C PRO A 71 -5.23 -20.17 38.49
N ALA A 72 -5.69 -21.09 37.65
CA ALA A 72 -7.08 -21.55 37.63
C ALA A 72 -7.59 -21.99 39.00
#